data_AF-A0A2K6G6U4-F1
#
_entry.id   AF-A0A2K6G6U4-F1
#
_cell.length_a   1.000
_cell.length_b   1.000
_cell.length_c   1.000
_cell.angle_alpha   90.00
_cell.angle_beta   90.00
_cell.angle_gamma   90.00
#
_symmetry.space_group_name_H-M   'P 1'
#
loop_
_entity.id
_entity.type
_entity.pdbx_description
1 polymer ?
#
loop_
_entity_poly.entity_id
_entity_poly.type
_entity_poly.pdbx_seq_one_letter_code
_entity_poly.pdbx_strand_id
1 'polypeptide(L)'
;MASPNPWDPAPAPNGAGLLLSHFVASGIVTQKNLEIELLKLAKDTADIVHPFFLAQKCQTLQSMNNHLEAVLKEKRSLRQRLLKPMCQENLPIEAVYHTKAFAKMDILVTETEELVENILKWRKQQNEVSSYIPKILAEENYLHKHDIIMPPLPFTSTVPIQTIIAK
;
A
#
# COMPACT_ATOMS: atom_id res chain seq x y z
N MET A 1 20.81 -7.80 -83.87
CA MET A 1 21.67 -8.66 -83.03
C MET A 1 21.49 -8.21 -81.59
N ALA A 2 21.10 -9.10 -80.68
CA ALA A 2 20.87 -8.75 -79.27
C ALA A 2 22.22 -8.53 -78.57
N SER A 3 22.33 -7.47 -77.76
CA SER A 3 23.50 -7.21 -76.92
C SER A 3 23.66 -8.33 -75.88
N PRO A 4 24.90 -8.81 -75.62
CA PRO A 4 25.13 -9.85 -74.62
C PRO A 4 24.62 -9.42 -73.24
N ASN A 5 24.00 -10.35 -72.51
CA ASN A 5 23.48 -10.11 -71.17
C ASN A 5 24.65 -9.95 -70.18
N PRO A 6 24.74 -8.86 -69.40
CA PRO A 6 25.83 -8.63 -68.44
C PRO A 6 26.02 -9.71 -67.38
N TRP A 7 25.03 -10.61 -67.21
CA TRP A 7 25.05 -11.71 -66.25
C TRP A 7 25.45 -13.06 -66.85
N ASP A 8 25.71 -13.14 -68.17
CA ASP A 8 26.20 -14.38 -68.79
C ASP A 8 27.68 -14.61 -68.42
N PRO A 9 28.08 -15.83 -67.98
CA PRO A 9 29.46 -16.12 -67.63
C PRO A 9 30.40 -15.91 -68.82
N ALA A 10 31.39 -15.03 -68.66
CA ALA A 10 32.41 -14.81 -69.69
C ALA A 10 33.26 -16.09 -69.90
N PRO A 11 33.63 -16.45 -71.15
CA PRO A 11 34.42 -17.66 -71.45
C PRO A 11 35.83 -17.69 -70.82
N ALA A 12 36.31 -16.55 -70.32
CA ALA A 12 37.58 -16.39 -69.61
C ALA A 12 37.34 -15.64 -68.30
N PRO A 13 38.05 -15.98 -67.21
CA PRO A 13 37.89 -15.28 -65.93
C PRO A 13 38.24 -13.80 -66.13
N ASN A 14 37.26 -12.92 -65.86
CA ASN A 14 37.49 -11.48 -65.92
C ASN A 14 38.50 -11.05 -64.82
N GLY A 15 39.15 -9.90 -65.01
CA GLY A 15 40.19 -9.44 -64.09
C GLY A 15 39.73 -9.34 -62.63
N ALA A 16 38.45 -9.05 -62.39
CA ALA A 16 37.85 -9.05 -61.05
C ALA A 16 37.79 -10.47 -60.44
N GLY A 17 37.41 -11.48 -61.22
CA GLY A 17 37.35 -12.87 -60.78
C GLY A 17 38.72 -13.43 -60.38
N LEU A 18 39.78 -13.08 -61.12
CA LEU A 18 41.16 -13.46 -60.77
C LEU A 18 41.65 -12.77 -59.49
N LEU A 19 41.30 -11.49 -59.28
CA LEU A 19 41.65 -10.79 -58.04
C LEU A 19 40.91 -11.38 -56.83
N LEU A 20 39.62 -11.69 -56.98
CA LEU A 20 38.83 -12.31 -55.92
C LEU A 20 39.34 -13.72 -55.57
N SER A 21 39.70 -14.54 -56.57
CA SER A 21 40.28 -15.86 -56.31
C SER A 21 41.63 -15.76 -55.60
N HIS A 22 42.47 -14.78 -55.97
CA HIS A 22 43.71 -14.50 -55.28
C HIS A 22 43.47 -14.07 -53.81
N PHE A 23 42.50 -13.20 -53.54
CA PHE A 23 42.17 -12.81 -52.17
C PHE A 23 41.66 -13.97 -51.33
N VAL A 24 40.79 -14.82 -51.89
CA VAL A 24 40.33 -16.04 -51.19
C VAL A 24 41.50 -16.98 -50.91
N ALA A 25 42.35 -17.26 -51.91
CA ALA A 25 43.51 -18.14 -51.75
C ALA A 25 44.56 -17.59 -50.78
N SER A 26 44.73 -16.26 -50.71
CA SER A 26 45.63 -15.60 -49.77
C SER A 26 45.16 -15.64 -48.32
N GLY A 27 43.90 -16.03 -48.06
CA GLY A 27 43.31 -16.02 -46.72
C GLY A 27 42.92 -14.62 -46.21
N ILE A 28 43.05 -13.56 -47.02
CA ILE A 28 42.75 -12.20 -46.57
C ILE A 28 41.29 -12.01 -46.17
N VAL A 29 40.37 -12.72 -46.83
CA VAL A 29 38.93 -12.65 -46.57
C VAL A 29 38.60 -13.26 -45.20
N THR A 30 39.19 -14.42 -44.88
CA THR A 30 38.96 -15.08 -43.58
C THR A 30 39.59 -14.28 -42.45
N GLN A 31 40.79 -13.74 -42.65
CA GLN A 31 41.44 -12.84 -41.69
C GLN A 31 40.56 -11.62 -41.37
N LYS A 32 40.02 -10.96 -42.40
CA LYS A 32 39.13 -9.81 -42.21
C LYS A 32 37.80 -10.18 -41.55
N ASN A 33 37.25 -11.36 -41.84
CA ASN A 33 36.05 -11.83 -41.16
C ASN A 33 36.30 -12.06 -39.66
N LEU A 34 37.44 -12.65 -39.29
CA LEU A 34 37.84 -12.83 -37.89
C LEU A 34 38.06 -11.48 -37.17
N GLU A 35 38.67 -10.49 -37.83
CA GLU A 35 38.83 -9.13 -37.30
C GLU A 35 37.46 -8.49 -37.01
N ILE A 36 36.49 -8.67 -37.91
CA ILE A 36 35.10 -8.21 -37.71
C ILE A 36 34.45 -8.92 -36.52
N GLU A 37 34.62 -10.23 -36.39
CA GLU A 37 34.07 -11.00 -35.26
C GLU A 37 34.68 -10.59 -33.93
N LEU A 38 35.99 -10.33 -33.87
CA LEU A 38 36.66 -9.80 -32.69
C LEU A 38 36.12 -8.43 -32.29
N LEU A 39 35.91 -7.53 -33.25
CA LEU A 39 35.33 -6.21 -32.98
C LEU A 39 33.88 -6.31 -32.49
N LYS A 40 33.07 -7.21 -33.08
CA LYS A 40 31.70 -7.48 -32.61
C LYS A 40 31.71 -7.99 -31.18
N LEU A 41 32.54 -9.00 -30.89
CA LEU A 41 32.67 -9.57 -29.55
C LEU A 41 33.11 -8.53 -28.53
N ALA A 42 34.10 -7.69 -28.87
CA ALA A 42 34.57 -6.61 -28.01
C ALA A 42 33.46 -5.60 -27.70
N LYS A 43 32.64 -5.24 -28.70
CA LYS A 43 31.49 -4.35 -28.52
C LYS A 43 30.41 -4.99 -27.64
N ASP A 44 30.06 -6.25 -27.90
CA ASP A 44 28.97 -6.95 -27.20
C ASP A 44 29.35 -7.30 -25.75
N THR A 45 30.65 -7.39 -25.45
CA THR A 45 31.18 -7.67 -24.10
C THR A 45 31.65 -6.40 -23.37
N ALA A 46 31.55 -5.22 -24.01
CA ALA A 46 32.08 -3.98 -23.47
C ALA A 46 31.45 -3.61 -22.12
N ASP A 47 30.16 -3.84 -21.94
CA ASP A 47 29.44 -3.46 -20.72
C ASP A 47 29.88 -4.25 -19.46
N ILE A 48 30.60 -5.36 -19.64
CA ILE A 48 31.13 -6.21 -18.55
C ILE A 48 32.66 -6.29 -18.52
N VAL A 49 33.37 -5.80 -19.54
CA VAL A 49 34.84 -5.80 -19.58
C VAL A 49 35.43 -4.40 -19.56
N HIS A 50 34.76 -3.40 -20.15
CA HIS A 50 35.33 -2.07 -20.22
C HIS A 50 35.25 -1.35 -18.87
N PRO A 51 36.38 -0.79 -18.37
CA PRO A 51 36.42 -0.10 -17.08
C PRO A 51 35.42 1.04 -16.94
N PHE A 52 35.10 1.74 -18.04
CA PHE A 52 34.10 2.82 -18.03
C PHE A 52 32.70 2.31 -17.63
N PHE A 53 32.19 1.28 -18.29
CA PHE A 53 30.87 0.73 -18.01
C PHE A 53 30.84 0.02 -16.65
N LEU A 54 31.92 -0.67 -16.30
CA LEU A 54 32.06 -1.29 -14.98
C LEU A 54 32.05 -0.24 -13.86
N ALA A 55 32.82 0.84 -13.99
CA ALA A 55 32.84 1.93 -13.02
C ALA A 55 31.46 2.58 -12.87
N GLN A 56 30.75 2.80 -13.99
CA GLN A 56 29.40 3.33 -13.96
C GLN A 56 28.41 2.40 -13.22
N LYS A 57 28.46 1.09 -13.49
CA LYS A 57 27.65 0.08 -12.79
C LYS A 57 28.01 0.04 -11.30
N CYS A 58 29.29 0.05 -10.95
CA CYS A 58 29.78 0.11 -9.58
C CYS A 58 29.31 1.37 -8.85
N GLN A 59 29.34 2.53 -9.50
CA GLN A 59 28.88 3.78 -8.91
C GLN A 59 27.38 3.74 -8.59
N THR A 60 26.58 3.18 -9.50
CA THR A 60 25.14 2.99 -9.28
C THR A 60 24.88 2.08 -8.09
N LEU A 61 25.57 0.93 -8.02
CA LEU A 61 25.45 -0.01 -6.90
C LEU A 61 25.91 0.61 -5.58
N GLN A 62 27.00 1.37 -5.58
CA GLN A 62 27.49 2.06 -4.39
C GLN A 62 26.49 3.10 -3.89
N SER A 63 25.88 3.87 -4.81
CA SER A 63 24.83 4.82 -4.46
C SER A 63 23.63 4.13 -3.82
N MET A 64 23.21 2.98 -4.38
CA MET A 64 22.10 2.20 -3.83
C MET A 64 22.43 1.64 -2.44
N ASN A 65 23.64 1.11 -2.24
CA ASN A 65 24.08 0.61 -0.94
C ASN A 65 24.08 1.72 0.12
N ASN A 66 24.63 2.90 -0.21
CA ASN A 66 24.61 4.05 0.69
C ASN A 66 23.19 4.46 1.07
N HIS A 67 22.26 4.44 0.11
CA HIS A 67 20.85 4.72 0.37
C HIS A 67 20.22 3.67 1.29
N LEU A 68 20.49 2.39 1.06
CA LEU A 68 20.00 1.29 1.90
C LEU A 68 20.49 1.42 3.34
N GLU A 69 21.76 1.74 3.55
CA GLU A 69 22.32 2.00 4.88
C GLU A 69 21.59 3.15 5.60
N ALA A 70 21.30 4.23 4.89
CA ALA A 70 20.55 5.36 5.44
C ALA A 70 19.14 4.95 5.87
N VAL A 71 18.41 4.22 5.01
CA VAL A 71 17.06 3.71 5.31
C VAL A 71 17.08 2.79 6.54
N LEU A 72 18.07 1.90 6.65
CA LEU A 72 18.20 1.00 7.79
C LEU A 72 18.49 1.76 9.10
N LYS A 73 19.31 2.81 9.03
CA LYS A 73 19.61 3.68 10.18
C LYS A 73 18.37 4.43 10.65
N GLU A 74 17.58 4.97 9.72
CA GLU A 74 16.33 5.66 10.04
C GLU A 74 15.29 4.69 10.62
N LYS A 75 15.12 3.50 10.04
CA LYS A 75 14.24 2.45 10.58
C LYS A 75 14.60 2.11 12.03
N ARG A 76 15.90 2.00 12.36
CA ARG A 76 16.37 1.78 13.74
C ARG A 76 16.02 2.97 14.64
N SER A 77 16.25 4.20 14.19
CA SER A 77 15.89 5.43 14.92
C SER A 77 14.40 5.51 15.21
N LEU A 78 13.57 5.24 14.20
CA LEU A 78 12.11 5.25 14.33
C LEU A 78 11.64 4.20 15.34
N ARG A 79 12.20 2.98 15.29
CA ARG A 79 11.89 1.93 16.27
C ARG A 79 12.20 2.38 17.69
N GLN A 80 13.34 3.03 17.93
CA GLN A 80 13.70 3.56 19.25
C GLN A 80 12.73 4.65 19.73
N ARG A 81 12.31 5.53 18.82
CA ARG A 81 11.33 6.57 19.12
C ARG A 81 9.95 5.99 19.44
N LEU A 82 9.51 4.97 18.72
CA LEU A 82 8.21 4.32 18.91
C LEU A 82 8.18 3.43 20.16
N LEU A 83 9.31 2.84 20.54
CA LEU A 83 9.43 2.08 21.79
C LEU A 83 9.42 2.97 23.03
N LYS A 84 9.63 4.28 22.88
CA LYS A 84 9.55 5.22 23.99
C LYS A 84 8.08 5.40 24.38
N PRO A 85 7.66 5.00 25.59
CA PRO A 85 6.27 5.19 26.00
C PRO A 85 5.95 6.70 26.09
N MET A 86 4.76 7.06 25.59
CA MET A 86 4.25 8.44 25.55
C MET A 86 3.90 8.98 26.94
N CYS A 87 3.60 8.08 27.87
CA CYS A 87 3.31 8.35 29.26
C CYS A 87 4.37 7.65 30.10
N GLN A 88 4.82 8.22 31.22
CA GLN A 88 5.55 7.41 32.20
C GLN A 88 4.63 6.26 32.62
N GLU A 89 5.14 5.02 32.66
CA GLU A 89 4.37 3.85 33.12
C GLU A 89 3.76 4.07 34.51
N ASN A 90 4.38 4.95 35.30
CA ASN A 90 3.86 5.45 36.56
C ASN A 90 4.21 6.94 36.68
N LEU A 91 3.24 7.78 37.04
CA LEU A 91 3.61 9.07 37.63
C LEU A 91 4.24 8.79 38.99
N PRO A 92 5.39 9.39 39.33
CA PRO A 92 5.94 9.29 40.68
C PRO A 92 4.98 10.01 41.64
N ILE A 93 4.05 9.27 42.22
CA ILE A 93 3.27 9.75 43.36
C ILE A 93 4.23 9.73 44.54
N GLU A 94 4.46 10.88 45.15
CA GLU A 94 5.25 10.97 46.38
C GLU A 94 4.58 10.15 47.49
N ALA A 95 5.34 9.40 48.28
CA ALA A 95 4.80 8.41 49.23
C ALA A 95 3.73 8.97 50.18
N VAL A 96 3.83 10.26 50.54
CA VAL A 96 2.87 11.00 51.37
C VAL A 96 1.47 11.10 50.76
N TYR A 97 1.33 10.99 49.43
CA TYR A 97 0.05 11.10 48.74
C TYR A 97 -0.58 9.75 48.39
N HIS A 98 0.12 8.63 48.60
CA HIS A 98 -0.37 7.29 48.23
C HIS A 98 -1.69 6.97 48.91
N THR A 99 -1.77 7.09 50.24
CA THR A 99 -2.99 6.77 50.99
C THR A 99 -4.20 7.59 50.52
N LYS A 100 -4.00 8.89 50.24
CA LYS A 100 -5.06 9.76 49.73
C LYS A 100 -5.45 9.43 48.29
N ALA A 101 -4.48 9.05 47.45
CA ALA A 101 -4.73 8.64 46.08
C ALA A 101 -5.47 7.29 46.03
N PHE A 102 -5.04 6.30 46.83
CA PHE A 102 -5.71 5.01 46.95
C PHE A 102 -7.14 5.15 47.47
N ALA A 103 -7.37 5.95 48.52
CA ALA A 103 -8.73 6.17 49.03
C ALA A 103 -9.66 6.80 47.97
N LYS A 104 -9.16 7.75 47.18
CA LYS A 104 -9.93 8.32 46.07
C LYS A 104 -10.16 7.34 44.93
N MET A 105 -9.16 6.51 44.63
CA MET A 105 -9.28 5.50 43.59
C MET A 105 -10.29 4.43 43.98
N ASP A 106 -10.32 4.04 45.25
CA ASP A 106 -11.31 3.11 45.82
C ASP A 106 -12.74 3.66 45.65
N ILE A 107 -12.96 4.92 46.03
CA ILE A 107 -14.25 5.60 45.83
C ILE A 107 -14.63 5.62 44.35
N LEU A 108 -13.71 6.05 43.46
CA LEU A 108 -13.98 6.11 42.02
C LEU A 108 -14.30 4.73 41.44
N VAL A 109 -13.62 3.68 41.87
CA VAL A 109 -13.91 2.30 41.45
C VAL A 109 -15.33 1.93 41.87
N THR A 110 -15.71 2.16 43.13
CA THR A 110 -17.07 1.85 43.61
C THR A 110 -18.16 2.64 42.86
N GLU A 111 -17.94 3.94 42.61
CA GLU A 111 -18.86 4.78 41.83
C GLU A 111 -18.99 4.26 40.38
N THR A 112 -17.89 3.81 39.78
CA THR A 112 -17.92 3.24 38.43
C THR A 112 -18.65 1.90 38.37
N GLU A 113 -18.50 1.05 39.38
CA GLU A 113 -19.23 -0.22 39.48
C GLU A 113 -20.75 0.02 39.62
N GLU A 114 -21.16 0.93 40.50
CA GLU A 114 -22.57 1.30 40.67
C GLU A 114 -23.16 1.86 39.36
N LEU A 115 -22.41 2.72 38.66
CA LEU A 115 -22.83 3.27 37.38
C LEU A 115 -23.04 2.15 36.34
N VAL A 116 -22.16 1.15 36.29
CA VAL A 116 -22.27 0.01 35.37
C VAL A 116 -23.52 -0.82 35.68
N GLU A 117 -23.80 -1.10 36.95
CA GLU A 117 -25.02 -1.81 37.35
C GLU A 117 -26.29 -1.05 36.96
N ASN A 118 -26.30 0.26 37.19
CA ASN A 118 -27.41 1.13 36.81
C ASN A 118 -27.66 1.11 35.30
N ILE A 119 -26.60 1.16 34.47
CA ILE A 119 -26.70 1.06 33.00
C ILE A 119 -27.29 -0.30 32.59
N LEU A 120 -26.84 -1.39 33.21
CA LEU A 120 -27.35 -2.74 32.91
C LEU A 120 -28.83 -2.88 33.27
N LYS A 121 -29.26 -2.34 34.42
CA LYS A 121 -30.65 -2.29 34.84
C LYS A 121 -31.52 -1.50 33.86
N TRP A 122 -31.05 -0.32 33.45
CA TRP A 122 -31.74 0.52 32.47
C TRP A 122 -31.88 -0.19 31.13
N ARG A 123 -30.83 -0.87 30.65
CA ARG A 123 -30.87 -1.68 29.42
C ARG A 123 -31.91 -2.80 29.51
N LYS A 124 -32.02 -3.48 30.66
CA LYS A 124 -33.04 -4.51 30.87
C LYS A 124 -34.45 -3.91 30.79
N GLN A 125 -34.70 -2.79 31.46
CA GLN A 125 -35.99 -2.10 31.40
C GLN A 125 -36.33 -1.65 29.97
N GLN A 126 -35.35 -1.09 29.26
CA GLN A 126 -35.52 -0.69 27.86
C GLN A 126 -35.89 -1.88 26.96
N ASN A 127 -35.25 -3.04 27.14
CA ASN A 127 -35.57 -4.26 26.39
C ASN A 127 -36.99 -4.77 26.69
N GLU A 128 -37.40 -4.75 27.95
CA GLU A 128 -38.77 -5.10 28.34
C GLU A 128 -39.77 -4.18 27.64
N VAL A 129 -39.61 -2.86 27.76
CA VAL A 129 -40.47 -1.86 27.09
C VAL A 129 -40.47 -2.09 25.58
N SER A 130 -39.31 -2.30 24.97
CA SER A 130 -39.18 -2.57 23.54
C SER A 130 -39.92 -3.83 23.10
N SER A 131 -40.05 -4.85 23.98
CA SER A 131 -40.78 -6.09 23.67
C SER A 131 -42.30 -5.92 23.67
N TYR A 132 -42.82 -4.91 24.37
CA TYR A 132 -44.26 -4.60 24.40
C TYR A 132 -44.69 -3.80 23.17
N ILE A 133 -43.80 -3.05 22.52
CA ILE A 133 -44.12 -2.21 21.36
C ILE A 133 -44.78 -3.02 20.22
N PRO A 134 -44.24 -4.17 19.77
CA PRO A 134 -44.89 -4.96 18.72
C PRO A 134 -46.26 -5.52 19.12
N LYS A 135 -46.48 -5.82 20.41
CA LYS A 135 -47.75 -6.36 20.91
C LYS A 135 -48.86 -5.31 20.81
N ILE A 136 -48.57 -4.09 21.26
CA ILE A 136 -49.48 -2.95 21.17
C ILE A 136 -49.81 -2.64 19.71
N LEU A 137 -48.78 -2.55 18.85
CA LEU A 137 -48.96 -2.27 17.43
C LEU A 137 -49.74 -3.39 16.69
N ALA A 138 -49.58 -4.65 17.12
CA ALA A 138 -50.36 -5.76 16.57
C ALA A 138 -51.84 -5.65 16.98
N GLU A 139 -52.13 -5.40 18.26
CA GLU A 139 -53.49 -5.19 18.77
C GLU A 139 -54.22 -4.02 18.08
N GLU A 140 -53.54 -2.90 17.86
CA GLU A 140 -54.07 -1.77 17.09
C GLU A 140 -54.39 -2.15 15.62
N ASN A 141 -53.53 -2.95 14.98
CA ASN A 141 -53.74 -3.43 13.61
C ASN A 141 -54.91 -4.45 13.52
N TYR A 142 -55.12 -5.27 14.55
CA TYR A 142 -56.29 -6.16 14.64
C TYR A 142 -57.60 -5.38 14.83
N LEU A 143 -57.61 -4.30 15.61
CA LEU A 143 -58.79 -3.42 15.75
C LEU A 143 -59.10 -2.65 14.46
N HIS A 144 -58.08 -2.16 13.75
CA HIS A 144 -58.26 -1.40 12.51
C HIS A 144 -58.83 -2.23 11.36
N LYS A 145 -58.62 -3.56 11.36
CA LYS A 145 -59.19 -4.50 10.37
C LYS A 145 -60.67 -4.84 10.58
N HIS A 146 -61.27 -4.48 11.72
CA HIS A 146 -62.67 -4.80 12.05
C HIS A 146 -63.63 -3.60 11.91
N ASP A 147 -63.26 -2.54 11.17
CA ASP A 147 -64.09 -1.35 10.88
C ASP A 147 -64.79 -0.73 12.10
N ILE A 148 -64.13 -0.75 13.27
CA ILE A 148 -64.49 0.14 14.37
C ILE A 148 -63.72 1.44 14.15
N ILE A 149 -64.38 2.42 13.52
CA ILE A 149 -63.87 3.80 13.42
C ILE A 149 -63.69 4.32 14.84
N MET A 150 -62.45 4.33 15.34
CA MET A 150 -62.13 5.04 16.56
C MET A 150 -62.20 6.55 16.27
N PRO A 151 -62.96 7.34 17.06
CA PRO A 151 -62.91 8.79 16.92
C PRO A 151 -61.48 9.28 17.20
N PRO A 152 -61.03 10.36 16.55
CA PRO A 152 -59.67 10.85 16.70
C PRO A 152 -59.40 11.22 18.17
N LEU A 153 -58.38 10.58 18.77
CA LEU A 153 -57.94 10.92 20.12
C LEU A 153 -57.36 12.35 20.15
N PRO A 154 -57.68 13.16 21.16
CA PRO A 154 -57.41 14.59 21.19
C PRO A 154 -55.98 14.91 21.64
N PHE A 155 -54.97 14.18 21.17
CA PHE A 155 -53.57 14.49 21.46
C PHE A 155 -52.99 15.39 20.37
N THR A 156 -53.42 16.65 20.36
CA THR A 156 -52.64 17.72 19.72
C THR A 156 -51.67 18.27 20.77
N SER A 157 -50.60 17.53 21.04
CA SER A 157 -49.45 18.14 21.72
C SER A 157 -48.64 18.90 20.66
N THR A 158 -49.07 20.13 20.35
CA THR A 158 -48.24 21.10 19.65
C THR A 158 -47.12 21.53 20.59
N VAL A 159 -46.05 20.74 20.67
CA VAL A 159 -44.78 21.22 21.21
C VAL A 159 -44.05 21.91 20.05
N PRO A 160 -43.78 23.22 20.11
CA PRO A 160 -42.97 23.88 19.09
C PRO A 160 -41.56 23.29 19.13
N ILE A 161 -41.19 22.58 18.07
CA ILE A 161 -39.80 22.18 17.84
C ILE A 161 -39.04 23.46 17.49
N GLN A 162 -38.27 23.98 18.44
CA GLN A 162 -37.28 25.02 18.16
C GLN A 162 -36.04 24.37 17.54
N THR A 163 -35.89 24.53 16.23
CA THR A 163 -34.69 24.13 15.50
C THR A 163 -33.52 24.99 15.95
N ILE A 164 -32.62 24.42 16.75
CA ILE A 164 -31.29 24.99 16.98
C ILE A 164 -30.45 24.65 15.75
N ILE A 165 -30.35 25.60 14.82
CA ILE A 165 -29.32 25.56 13.78
C ILE A 165 -28.06 26.16 14.39
N ALA A 166 -27.07 25.31 14.68
CA ALA A 166 -25.74 25.75 15.05
C ALA A 166 -25.05 26.41 13.85
N LYS A 167 -24.39 27.56 14.08
CA LYS A 167 -23.50 28.25 13.15
C LYS A 167 -22.05 28.00 13.58
#